data_AF-A0A4R4E1X4-F1
#
_entry.id   AF-A0A4R4E1X4-F1
#
_cell.length_a   1.000
_cell.length_b   1.000
_cell.length_c   1.000
_cell.angle_alpha   90.00
_cell.angle_beta   90.00
_cell.angle_gamma   90.00
#
_symmetry.space_group_name_H-M   'P 1'
#
loop_
_entity.id
_entity.type
_entity.pdbx_description
1 polymer ?
#
loop_
_entity_poly.entity_id
_entity_poly.type
_entity_poly.pdbx_seq_one_letter_code
_entity_poly.pdbx_strand_id
1 'polypeptide(L)'
;MEKIFKCLDNPFDSHLISGPRLYAGGEDLETKARPHFPHLSEEIAAARLPYGRLLGLVEVNDAEKIGGTDAVDDLLTEAARYMVDAEPQVAVSLKKGSVAYKAVYPDNLQTYTRLRKADAPARFEALKEVMENHGGTLPPEMKSIMSGFRAAWDDARAAQNAAEGKLAGSRTERDAARKKLETVLFKALLQLTIECIDDTDRVRDFIDHTILDAHRHSSLEQPATPAV
;
A
#
# COMPACT_ATOMS: atom_id res chain seq x y z
N MET A 1 32.78 -12.20 -21.21
CA MET A 1 31.83 -13.13 -21.86
C MET A 1 30.50 -12.40 -21.95
N GLU A 2 30.18 -11.91 -23.15
CA GLU A 2 28.89 -11.31 -23.46
C GLU A 2 27.79 -12.32 -23.12
N LYS A 3 26.84 -11.90 -22.27
CA LYS A 3 25.63 -12.68 -22.02
C LYS A 3 24.87 -12.71 -23.35
N ILE A 4 24.95 -13.83 -24.05
CA ILE A 4 24.06 -14.15 -25.17
C ILE A 4 22.63 -13.96 -24.64
N PHE A 5 21.92 -12.94 -25.11
CA PHE A 5 20.48 -12.81 -24.91
C PHE A 5 19.86 -14.12 -25.41
N LYS A 6 19.35 -14.95 -24.49
CA LYS A 6 18.57 -16.12 -24.92
C LYS A 6 17.33 -15.55 -25.59
N CYS A 7 17.10 -15.87 -26.86
CA CYS A 7 15.94 -15.40 -27.63
C CYS A 7 14.57 -15.74 -27.02
N LEU A 8 14.55 -16.50 -25.92
CA LEU A 8 13.37 -16.94 -25.18
C LEU A 8 13.09 -16.11 -23.92
N ASP A 9 14.03 -15.29 -23.45
CA ASP A 9 13.86 -14.49 -22.24
C ASP A 9 13.12 -13.20 -22.59
N ASN A 10 11.99 -12.95 -21.93
CA ASN A 10 11.22 -11.72 -22.11
C ASN A 10 11.99 -10.54 -21.48
N PRO A 11 12.49 -9.56 -22.25
CA PRO A 11 13.26 -8.44 -21.71
C PRO A 11 12.40 -7.51 -20.85
N PHE A 12 11.08 -7.56 -20.98
CA PHE A 12 10.13 -6.75 -20.22
C PHE A 12 9.79 -7.35 -18.83
N ASP A 13 10.06 -8.64 -18.60
CA ASP A 13 9.86 -9.35 -17.31
C ASP A 13 10.99 -9.08 -16.28
N SER A 14 11.72 -7.97 -16.46
CA SER A 14 12.77 -7.60 -15.53
C SER A 14 12.19 -6.89 -14.31
N HIS A 15 12.50 -7.40 -13.12
CA HIS A 15 12.19 -6.73 -11.84
C HIS A 15 12.84 -5.34 -11.70
N LEU A 16 13.85 -5.03 -12.53
CA LEU A 16 14.49 -3.71 -12.57
C LEU A 16 13.65 -2.66 -13.33
N ILE A 17 12.68 -3.10 -14.15
CA ILE A 17 11.76 -2.21 -14.86
C ILE A 17 10.60 -1.89 -13.91
N SER A 18 10.50 -0.63 -13.48
CA SER A 18 9.39 -0.20 -12.64
C SER A 18 8.07 -0.22 -13.41
N GLY A 19 6.95 -0.35 -12.70
CA GLY A 19 5.62 -0.35 -13.32
C GLY A 19 5.34 0.89 -14.18
N PRO A 20 5.63 2.12 -13.69
CA PRO A 20 5.50 3.34 -14.49
C PRO A 20 6.36 3.35 -15.75
N ARG A 21 7.59 2.82 -15.69
CA ARG A 21 8.47 2.72 -16.87
C ARG A 21 7.95 1.72 -17.89
N LEU A 22 7.47 0.55 -17.43
CA LEU A 22 6.85 -0.43 -18.31
C LEU A 22 5.62 0.17 -19.02
N TYR A 23 4.80 0.93 -18.29
CA TYR A 23 3.64 1.63 -18.86
C TYR A 23 4.05 2.69 -19.90
N ALA A 24 5.05 3.53 -19.58
CA ALA A 24 5.55 4.57 -20.47
C ALA A 24 6.22 3.98 -21.72
N GLY A 25 7.01 2.92 -21.57
CA GLY A 25 7.60 2.20 -22.71
C GLY A 25 6.55 1.56 -23.60
N GLY A 26 5.46 1.05 -23.02
CA GLY A 26 4.32 0.56 -23.79
C GLY A 26 3.58 1.67 -24.53
N GLU A 27 3.42 2.85 -23.94
CA GLU A 27 2.80 4.01 -24.59
C GLU A 27 3.65 4.56 -25.75
N ASP A 28 4.96 4.62 -25.56
CA ASP A 28 5.93 5.02 -26.59
C ASP A 28 5.88 4.05 -27.78
N LEU A 29 5.99 2.75 -27.51
CA LEU A 29 5.91 1.71 -28.55
C LEU A 29 4.57 1.72 -29.27
N GLU A 30 3.46 1.85 -28.52
CA GLU A 30 2.11 1.99 -29.10
C GLU A 30 2.06 3.17 -30.08
N THR A 31 2.56 4.33 -29.67
CA THR A 31 2.52 5.57 -30.47
C THR A 31 3.36 5.45 -31.73
N LYS A 32 4.57 4.91 -31.62
CA LYS A 32 5.50 4.73 -32.75
C LYS A 32 5.06 3.63 -33.71
N ALA A 33 4.48 2.54 -33.20
CA ALA A 33 4.00 1.44 -34.04
C ALA A 33 2.72 1.81 -34.80
N ARG A 34 1.85 2.66 -34.24
CA ARG A 34 0.52 2.96 -34.80
C ARG A 34 0.47 3.31 -36.29
N PRO A 35 1.37 4.14 -36.86
CA PRO A 35 1.31 4.51 -38.27
C PRO A 35 1.63 3.35 -39.23
N HIS A 36 2.38 2.34 -38.76
CA HIS A 36 2.93 1.28 -39.60
C HIS A 36 2.33 -0.10 -39.27
N PHE A 37 1.95 -0.31 -38.01
CA PHE A 37 1.46 -1.56 -37.44
C PHE A 37 0.28 -1.28 -36.50
N PRO A 38 -0.89 -0.88 -37.04
CA PRO A 38 -2.04 -0.50 -36.23
C PRO A 38 -2.55 -1.64 -35.34
N HIS A 39 -2.48 -2.89 -35.80
CA HIS A 39 -2.87 -4.06 -35.00
C HIS A 39 -1.98 -4.24 -33.77
N LEU A 40 -0.65 -4.03 -33.90
CA LEU A 40 0.26 -4.07 -32.76
C LEU A 40 -0.06 -2.96 -31.76
N SER A 41 -0.31 -1.74 -32.27
CA SER A 41 -0.71 -0.62 -31.41
C SER A 41 -2.00 -0.91 -30.64
N GLU A 42 -3.01 -1.52 -31.28
CA GLU A 42 -4.27 -1.90 -30.63
C GLU A 42 -4.08 -2.96 -29.55
N GLU A 43 -3.26 -4.00 -29.81
CA GLU A 43 -2.95 -5.03 -28.83
C GLU A 43 -2.21 -4.46 -27.62
N ILE A 44 -1.22 -3.59 -27.84
CA ILE A 44 -0.47 -2.91 -26.77
C ILE A 44 -1.42 -2.04 -25.95
N ALA A 45 -2.26 -1.22 -26.60
CA ALA A 45 -3.23 -0.36 -25.92
C ALA A 45 -4.21 -1.18 -25.06
N ALA A 46 -4.70 -2.31 -25.59
CA ALA A 46 -5.62 -3.21 -24.88
C ALA A 46 -5.00 -3.85 -23.62
N ALA A 47 -3.68 -4.03 -23.57
CA ALA A 47 -2.96 -4.50 -22.39
C ALA A 47 -2.53 -3.36 -21.45
N ARG A 48 -2.13 -2.21 -22.01
CA ARG A 48 -1.61 -1.05 -21.29
C ARG A 48 -2.69 -0.31 -20.50
N LEU A 49 -3.86 -0.07 -21.09
CA LEU A 49 -4.93 0.71 -20.44
C LEU A 49 -5.41 0.08 -19.12
N PRO A 50 -5.70 -1.23 -19.04
CA PRO A 50 -6.02 -1.86 -17.75
C PRO A 50 -4.87 -1.78 -16.75
N TYR A 51 -3.62 -1.96 -17.20
CA TYR A 51 -2.46 -1.88 -16.32
C TYR A 51 -2.28 -0.48 -15.70
N GLY A 52 -2.42 0.58 -16.51
CA GLY A 52 -2.36 1.96 -16.02
C GLY A 52 -3.44 2.30 -14.99
N ARG A 53 -4.68 1.82 -15.20
CA ARG A 53 -5.77 1.98 -14.22
C ARG A 53 -5.42 1.32 -12.88
N LEU A 54 -4.83 0.13 -12.92
CA LEU A 54 -4.42 -0.61 -11.73
C LEU A 54 -3.23 0.03 -11.01
N LEU A 55 -2.29 0.66 -11.74
CA LEU A 55 -1.23 1.45 -11.13
C LEU A 55 -1.81 2.62 -10.31
N GLY A 56 -2.74 3.39 -10.88
CA GLY A 56 -3.41 4.48 -10.17
C GLY A 56 -4.25 3.99 -8.98
N LEU A 57 -4.93 2.85 -9.12
CA LEU A 57 -5.72 2.26 -8.03
C LEU A 57 -4.85 1.82 -6.84
N VAL A 58 -3.66 1.30 -7.09
CA VAL A 58 -2.72 0.93 -6.02
C VAL A 58 -2.26 2.16 -5.25
N GLU A 59 -1.99 3.29 -5.91
CA GLU A 59 -1.63 4.54 -5.23
C GLU A 59 -2.76 5.05 -4.34
N VAL A 60 -4.01 5.01 -4.83
CA VAL A 60 -5.19 5.37 -4.04
C VAL A 60 -5.37 4.44 -2.84
N ASN A 61 -5.23 3.13 -3.04
CA ASN A 61 -5.39 2.14 -1.97
C ASN A 61 -4.25 2.21 -0.93
N ASP A 62 -3.02 2.53 -1.34
CA ASP A 62 -1.91 2.77 -0.41
C ASP A 62 -2.18 4.02 0.44
N ALA A 63 -2.76 5.09 -0.14
CA ALA A 63 -3.21 6.25 0.61
C ALA A 63 -4.37 5.92 1.59
N GLU A 64 -5.35 5.11 1.17
CA GLU A 64 -6.41 4.62 2.06
C GLU A 64 -5.85 3.78 3.22
N LYS A 65 -4.84 2.95 2.96
CA LYS A 65 -4.19 2.15 4.01
C LYS A 65 -3.46 3.01 5.04
N ILE A 66 -2.77 4.06 4.60
CA ILE A 66 -2.13 5.04 5.48
C ILE A 66 -3.21 5.66 6.38
N GLY A 67 -4.27 6.22 5.78
CA GLY A 67 -5.39 6.81 6.55
C GLY A 67 -6.09 5.84 7.51
N GLY A 68 -6.26 4.57 7.12
CA GLY A 68 -6.83 3.54 8.00
C GLY A 68 -5.91 3.14 9.16
N THR A 69 -4.60 3.23 8.97
CA THR A 69 -3.61 3.01 10.04
C THR A 69 -3.57 4.21 10.99
N ASP A 70 -3.60 5.42 10.43
CA ASP A 70 -3.68 6.68 11.17
C ASP A 70 -4.93 6.71 12.05
N ALA A 71 -6.09 6.27 11.54
CA ALA A 71 -7.34 6.22 12.32
C ALA A 71 -7.24 5.36 13.60
N VAL A 72 -6.49 4.24 13.57
CA VAL A 72 -6.26 3.39 14.75
C VAL A 72 -5.33 4.08 15.74
N ASP A 73 -4.29 4.77 15.25
CA ASP A 73 -3.34 5.51 16.09
C ASP A 73 -3.97 6.77 16.71
N ASP A 74 -4.79 7.48 15.95
CA ASP A 74 -5.56 8.63 16.38
C ASP A 74 -6.56 8.24 17.47
N LEU A 75 -7.29 7.13 17.28
CA LEU A 75 -8.21 6.62 18.30
C LEU A 75 -7.49 6.30 19.62
N LEU A 76 -6.33 5.64 19.56
CA LEU A 76 -5.55 5.34 20.76
C LEU A 76 -5.04 6.61 21.45
N THR A 77 -4.63 7.60 20.67
CA THR A 77 -4.17 8.90 21.16
C THR A 77 -5.30 9.68 21.82
N GLU A 78 -6.47 9.72 21.17
CA GLU A 78 -7.68 10.38 21.67
C GLU A 78 -8.18 9.68 22.94
N ALA A 79 -8.26 8.35 22.93
CA ALA A 79 -8.63 7.57 24.11
C ALA A 79 -7.66 7.82 25.27
N ALA A 80 -6.35 7.86 25.02
CA ALA A 80 -5.36 8.14 26.05
C ALA A 80 -5.53 9.55 26.63
N ARG A 81 -5.69 10.56 25.78
CA ARG A 81 -5.92 11.94 26.21
C ARG A 81 -7.20 12.06 27.03
N TYR A 82 -8.31 11.53 26.51
CA TYR A 82 -9.60 11.56 27.18
C TYR A 82 -9.54 10.89 28.55
N MET A 83 -8.94 9.70 28.64
CA MET A 83 -8.83 8.96 29.90
C MET A 83 -7.92 9.67 30.91
N VAL A 84 -6.86 10.35 30.46
CA VAL A 84 -6.05 11.18 31.35
C VAL A 84 -6.85 12.35 31.90
N ASP A 85 -7.57 13.06 31.04
CA ASP A 85 -8.38 14.22 31.43
C ASP A 85 -9.58 13.83 32.32
N ALA A 86 -10.14 12.64 32.09
CA ALA A 86 -11.28 12.11 32.84
C ALA A 86 -10.91 11.50 34.21
N GLU A 87 -9.64 11.15 34.46
CA GLU A 87 -9.22 10.46 35.68
C GLU A 87 -9.68 11.11 36.98
N PRO A 88 -9.60 12.44 37.17
CA PRO A 88 -10.04 13.07 38.42
C PRO A 88 -11.52 12.84 38.69
N GLN A 89 -12.36 12.94 37.66
CA GLN A 89 -13.79 12.72 37.79
C GLN A 89 -14.11 11.24 38.05
N VAL A 90 -13.42 10.33 37.37
CA VAL A 90 -13.56 8.89 37.59
C VAL A 90 -13.12 8.51 39.01
N ALA A 91 -12.04 9.13 39.53
CA ALA A 91 -11.55 8.93 40.89
C ALA A 91 -12.56 9.39 41.95
N VAL A 92 -13.29 10.48 41.70
CA VAL A 92 -14.35 10.96 42.59
C VAL A 92 -15.58 10.06 42.51
N SER A 93 -16.08 9.79 41.30
CA SER A 93 -17.31 9.02 41.08
C SER A 93 -17.20 7.56 41.50
N LEU A 94 -16.12 6.87 41.13
CA LEU A 94 -15.91 5.46 41.47
C LEU A 94 -15.19 5.24 42.80
N LYS A 95 -14.78 6.32 43.48
CA LYS A 95 -13.88 6.33 44.64
C LYS A 95 -12.50 5.75 44.33
N LYS A 96 -11.48 6.60 44.37
CA LYS A 96 -10.08 6.21 44.15
C LYS A 96 -9.70 5.01 45.02
N GLY A 97 -9.14 3.98 44.38
CA GLY A 97 -8.71 2.74 45.04
C GLY A 97 -9.80 1.66 45.17
N SER A 98 -11.05 1.93 44.78
CA SER A 98 -12.08 0.90 44.66
C SER A 98 -11.73 -0.14 43.59
N VAL A 99 -12.40 -1.30 43.66
CA VAL A 99 -12.25 -2.35 42.64
C VAL A 99 -12.63 -1.83 41.26
N ALA A 100 -13.70 -1.04 41.16
CA ALA A 100 -14.14 -0.42 39.90
C ALA A 100 -13.10 0.57 39.35
N TYR A 101 -12.52 1.43 40.19
CA TYR A 101 -11.47 2.35 39.77
C TYR A 101 -10.23 1.60 39.25
N LYS A 102 -9.80 0.55 39.97
CA LYS A 102 -8.65 -0.28 39.57
C LYS A 102 -8.92 -1.11 38.32
N ALA A 103 -10.18 -1.42 38.01
CA ALA A 103 -10.55 -2.08 36.77
C ALA A 103 -10.44 -1.14 35.56
N VAL A 104 -10.77 0.15 35.73
CA VAL A 104 -10.54 1.20 34.71
C VAL A 104 -9.06 1.52 34.58
N TYR A 105 -8.35 1.70 35.70
CA TYR A 105 -6.94 2.13 35.72
C TYR A 105 -6.05 1.13 36.48
N PRO A 106 -5.82 -0.10 35.97
CA PRO A 106 -4.98 -1.09 36.63
C PRO A 106 -3.54 -0.60 36.84
N ASP A 107 -2.99 0.11 35.86
CA ASP A 107 -1.65 0.71 35.92
C ASP A 107 -1.72 2.24 36.05
N ASN A 108 -2.76 2.75 36.71
CA ASN A 108 -3.07 4.19 36.76
C ASN A 108 -3.20 4.78 35.34
N LEU A 109 -2.80 6.03 35.14
CA LEU A 109 -2.76 6.71 33.84
C LEU A 109 -1.87 6.02 32.79
N GLN A 110 -0.94 5.15 33.22
CA GLN A 110 -0.09 4.40 32.28
C GLN A 110 -0.88 3.39 31.45
N THR A 111 -2.03 2.94 31.96
CA THR A 111 -2.92 2.01 31.27
C THR A 111 -3.24 2.45 29.84
N TYR A 112 -3.54 3.74 29.66
CA TYR A 112 -3.96 4.29 28.36
C TYR A 112 -2.82 4.97 27.61
N THR A 113 -1.92 5.66 28.32
CA THR A 113 -0.75 6.31 27.68
C THR A 113 0.29 5.34 27.13
N ARG A 114 0.28 4.07 27.57
CA ARG A 114 1.14 3.00 27.05
C ARG A 114 0.34 1.85 26.41
N LEU A 115 -0.94 2.10 26.08
CA LEU A 115 -1.81 1.08 25.51
C LEU A 115 -1.31 0.66 24.13
N ARG A 116 -0.98 -0.62 23.97
CA ARG A 116 -0.56 -1.16 22.68
C ARG A 116 -1.79 -1.57 21.87
N LYS A 117 -1.69 -1.52 20.54
CA LYS A 117 -2.74 -2.00 19.62
C LYS A 117 -3.19 -3.44 19.90
N ALA A 118 -2.29 -4.30 20.38
CA ALA A 118 -2.60 -5.69 20.73
C ALA A 118 -3.48 -5.81 22.00
N ASP A 119 -3.31 -4.89 22.95
CA ASP A 119 -3.95 -4.93 24.26
C ASP A 119 -5.23 -4.08 24.32
N ALA A 120 -5.37 -3.12 23.39
CA ALA A 120 -6.51 -2.22 23.24
C ALA A 120 -7.89 -2.90 23.25
N PRO A 121 -8.16 -3.98 22.48
CA PRO A 121 -9.50 -4.58 22.47
C PRO A 121 -9.90 -5.14 23.85
N ALA A 122 -8.98 -5.85 24.51
CA ALA A 122 -9.23 -6.37 25.86
C ALA A 122 -9.43 -5.24 26.86
N ARG A 123 -8.69 -4.13 26.72
CA ARG A 123 -8.81 -2.98 27.61
C ARG A 123 -10.13 -2.22 27.42
N PHE A 124 -10.57 -2.02 26.18
CA PHE A 124 -11.84 -1.37 25.89
C PHE A 124 -13.04 -2.24 26.24
N GLU A 125 -12.93 -3.57 26.14
CA GLU A 125 -13.96 -4.48 26.64
C GLU A 125 -14.11 -4.38 28.15
N ALA A 126 -13.00 -4.48 28.89
CA ALA A 126 -13.01 -4.33 30.34
C ALA A 126 -13.56 -2.96 30.77
N LEU A 127 -13.23 -1.91 30.03
CA LEU A 127 -13.76 -0.57 30.27
C LEU A 127 -15.29 -0.54 30.11
N LYS A 128 -15.80 -1.10 29.01
CA LYS A 128 -17.24 -1.20 28.74
C LYS A 128 -17.97 -1.96 29.85
N GLU A 129 -17.45 -3.11 30.27
CA GLU A 129 -18.03 -3.89 31.38
C GLU A 129 -18.09 -3.08 32.69
N VAL A 130 -17.05 -2.29 32.99
CA VAL A 130 -17.05 -1.42 34.17
C VAL A 130 -18.09 -0.30 34.02
N MET A 131 -18.25 0.27 32.82
CA MET A 131 -19.27 1.30 32.56
C MET A 131 -20.69 0.74 32.65
N GLU A 132 -20.92 -0.50 32.27
CA GLU A 132 -22.21 -1.18 32.41
C GLU A 132 -22.55 -1.43 33.89
N ASN A 133 -21.59 -1.93 34.66
CA ASN A 133 -21.80 -2.33 36.06
C ASN A 133 -21.76 -1.15 37.06
N HIS A 134 -20.91 -0.15 36.81
CA HIS A 134 -20.63 0.93 37.76
C HIS A 134 -20.83 2.34 37.18
N GLY A 135 -21.12 2.47 35.88
CA GLY A 135 -21.22 3.77 35.21
C GLY A 135 -22.43 4.61 35.63
N GLY A 136 -23.36 4.09 36.41
CA GLY A 136 -24.46 4.90 36.97
C GLY A 136 -24.01 6.01 37.94
N THR A 137 -22.77 5.94 38.42
CA THR A 137 -22.13 6.96 39.28
C THR A 137 -21.38 8.03 38.49
N LEU A 138 -21.23 7.84 37.18
CA LEU A 138 -20.52 8.75 36.28
C LEU A 138 -21.53 9.65 35.55
N PRO A 139 -21.12 10.88 35.19
CA PRO A 139 -21.84 11.71 34.23
C PRO A 139 -22.26 10.90 32.98
N PRO A 140 -23.51 11.06 32.51
CA PRO A 140 -24.03 10.28 31.37
C PRO A 140 -23.18 10.41 30.11
N GLU A 141 -22.65 11.60 29.84
CA GLU A 141 -21.76 11.87 28.72
C GLU A 141 -20.47 11.03 28.80
N MET A 142 -19.81 11.01 29.96
CA MET A 142 -18.58 10.25 30.15
C MET A 142 -18.83 8.74 30.06
N LYS A 143 -19.94 8.26 30.62
CA LYS A 143 -20.36 6.87 30.42
C LYS A 143 -20.51 6.53 28.94
N SER A 144 -21.18 7.40 28.18
CA SER A 144 -21.39 7.22 26.74
C SER A 144 -20.05 7.11 26.00
N ILE A 145 -19.14 8.08 26.20
CA ILE A 145 -17.84 8.11 25.53
C ILE A 145 -17.00 6.88 25.89
N MET A 146 -16.87 6.56 27.18
CA MET A 146 -16.06 5.43 27.65
C MET A 146 -16.61 4.08 27.16
N SER A 147 -17.94 3.92 27.11
CA SER A 147 -18.57 2.72 26.55
C SER A 147 -18.43 2.61 25.02
N GLY A 148 -18.25 3.75 24.35
CA GLY A 148 -18.12 3.86 22.89
C GLY A 148 -16.74 3.47 22.35
N PHE A 149 -15.68 3.52 23.16
CA PHE A 149 -14.32 3.21 22.69
C PHE A 149 -14.18 1.81 22.09
N ARG A 150 -14.95 0.82 22.58
CA ARG A 150 -14.91 -0.52 22.01
C ARG A 150 -15.46 -0.55 20.58
N ALA A 151 -16.61 0.08 20.36
CA ALA A 151 -17.21 0.17 19.03
C ALA A 151 -16.31 0.97 18.07
N ALA A 152 -15.78 2.10 18.54
CA ALA A 152 -14.83 2.91 17.76
C ALA A 152 -13.57 2.12 17.36
N TRP A 153 -13.06 1.26 18.26
CA TRP A 153 -11.94 0.37 17.97
C TRP A 153 -12.28 -0.66 16.89
N ASP A 154 -13.44 -1.32 17.01
CA ASP A 154 -13.87 -2.32 16.04
C ASP A 154 -14.09 -1.68 14.66
N ASP A 155 -14.66 -0.47 14.60
CA ASP A 155 -14.84 0.31 13.36
C ASP A 155 -13.50 0.69 12.72
N ALA A 156 -12.55 1.24 13.51
CA ALA A 156 -11.22 1.60 13.02
C ALA A 156 -10.46 0.37 12.49
N ARG A 157 -10.56 -0.77 13.18
CA ARG A 157 -9.95 -2.03 12.74
C ARG A 157 -10.62 -2.61 11.50
N ALA A 158 -11.94 -2.53 11.40
CA ALA A 158 -12.67 -2.96 10.21
C ALA A 158 -12.24 -2.13 8.98
N ALA A 159 -12.11 -0.81 9.14
CA ALA A 159 -11.63 0.07 8.08
C ALA A 159 -10.20 -0.26 7.65
N GLN A 160 -9.29 -0.48 8.60
CA GLN A 160 -7.92 -0.88 8.31
C GLN A 160 -7.85 -2.22 7.55
N ASN A 161 -8.57 -3.24 8.03
CA ASN A 161 -8.60 -4.55 7.38
C ASN A 161 -9.20 -4.50 5.97
N ALA A 162 -10.25 -3.69 5.77
CA ALA A 162 -10.84 -3.48 4.46
C ALA A 162 -9.85 -2.82 3.49
N ALA A 163 -9.10 -1.82 3.93
CA ALA A 163 -8.07 -1.17 3.12
C ALA A 163 -6.95 -2.16 2.74
N GLU A 164 -6.49 -2.99 3.68
CA GLU A 164 -5.50 -4.03 3.39
C GLU A 164 -6.01 -5.08 2.41
N GLY A 165 -7.26 -5.52 2.56
CA GLY A 165 -7.91 -6.46 1.65
C GLY A 165 -8.01 -5.93 0.21
N LYS A 166 -8.44 -4.66 0.05
CA LYS A 166 -8.47 -3.99 -1.26
C LYS A 166 -7.07 -3.94 -1.87
N LEU A 167 -6.06 -3.57 -1.09
CA LEU A 167 -4.68 -3.46 -1.56
C LEU A 167 -4.12 -4.81 -2.04
N ALA A 168 -4.38 -5.89 -1.30
CA ALA A 168 -3.96 -7.23 -1.68
C ALA A 168 -4.61 -7.69 -3.00
N GLY A 169 -5.91 -7.42 -3.16
CA GLY A 169 -6.64 -7.68 -4.41
C GLY A 169 -6.05 -6.91 -5.58
N SER A 170 -5.88 -5.59 -5.43
CA SER A 170 -5.33 -4.75 -6.49
C SER A 170 -3.89 -5.08 -6.87
N ARG A 171 -3.05 -5.54 -5.92
CA ARG A 171 -1.69 -6.01 -6.22
C ARG A 171 -1.69 -7.26 -7.10
N THR A 172 -2.55 -8.23 -6.78
CA THR A 172 -2.68 -9.46 -7.58
C THR A 172 -3.16 -9.16 -9.00
N GLU A 173 -4.18 -8.31 -9.13
CA GLU A 173 -4.70 -7.87 -10.44
C GLU A 173 -3.64 -7.09 -11.22
N ARG A 174 -2.91 -6.20 -10.56
CA ARG A 174 -1.80 -5.45 -11.15
C ARG A 174 -0.71 -6.38 -11.67
N ASP A 175 -0.32 -7.40 -10.93
CA ASP A 175 0.75 -8.32 -11.34
C ASP A 175 0.32 -9.17 -12.55
N ALA A 176 -0.95 -9.61 -12.58
CA ALA A 176 -1.53 -10.27 -13.75
C ALA A 176 -1.56 -9.32 -14.98
N ALA A 177 -1.98 -8.07 -14.78
CA ALA A 177 -2.01 -7.07 -15.84
C ALA A 177 -0.61 -6.68 -16.33
N ARG A 178 0.37 -6.59 -15.42
CA ARG A 178 1.78 -6.36 -15.72
C ARG A 178 2.30 -7.46 -16.64
N LYS A 179 2.12 -8.72 -16.25
CA LYS A 179 2.54 -9.88 -17.05
C LYS A 179 1.91 -9.90 -18.43
N LYS A 180 0.64 -9.50 -18.53
CA LYS A 180 -0.06 -9.36 -19.81
C LYS A 180 0.60 -8.29 -20.69
N LEU A 181 0.90 -7.12 -20.12
CA LEU A 181 1.60 -6.05 -20.84
C LEU A 181 3.00 -6.49 -21.27
N GLU A 182 3.81 -7.06 -20.38
CA GLU A 182 5.15 -7.59 -20.69
C GLU A 182 5.11 -8.62 -21.83
N THR A 183 4.10 -9.48 -21.84
CA THR A 183 3.91 -10.48 -22.90
C THR A 183 3.58 -9.83 -24.25
N VAL A 184 2.68 -8.85 -24.26
CA VAL A 184 2.30 -8.14 -25.49
C VAL A 184 3.45 -7.31 -26.04
N LEU A 185 4.21 -6.62 -25.18
CA LEU A 185 5.39 -5.86 -25.59
C LEU A 185 6.46 -6.79 -26.18
N PHE A 186 6.66 -7.97 -25.59
CA PHE A 186 7.59 -8.95 -26.15
C PHE A 186 7.15 -9.47 -27.52
N LYS A 187 5.87 -9.81 -27.67
CA LYS A 187 5.31 -10.22 -28.97
C LYS A 187 5.46 -9.13 -30.03
N ALA A 188 5.18 -7.88 -29.67
CA ALA A 188 5.36 -6.73 -30.56
C ALA A 188 6.83 -6.56 -30.97
N LEU A 189 7.78 -6.66 -30.02
CA LEU A 189 9.21 -6.64 -30.33
C LEU A 189 9.60 -7.74 -31.31
N LEU A 190 9.16 -8.99 -31.08
CA LEU A 190 9.45 -10.10 -31.97
C LEU A 190 8.87 -9.87 -33.37
N GLN A 191 7.62 -9.39 -33.46
CA GLN A 191 6.99 -9.11 -34.74
C GLN A 191 7.68 -7.98 -35.49
N LEU A 192 8.02 -6.87 -34.84
CA LEU A 192 8.80 -5.79 -35.44
C LEU A 192 10.17 -6.27 -35.93
N THR A 193 10.81 -7.16 -35.17
CA THR A 193 12.10 -7.76 -35.57
C THR A 193 11.96 -8.59 -36.85
N ILE A 194 10.85 -9.33 -37.00
CA ILE A 194 10.57 -10.11 -38.21
C ILE A 194 10.27 -9.17 -39.39
N GLU A 195 9.46 -8.13 -39.20
CA GLU A 195 9.07 -7.19 -40.25
C GLU A 195 10.25 -6.32 -40.73
N CYS A 196 11.23 -6.08 -39.86
CA CYS A 196 12.45 -5.31 -40.16
C CYS A 196 13.69 -6.20 -40.30
N ILE A 197 13.53 -7.48 -40.66
CA ILE A 197 14.65 -8.44 -40.69
C ILE A 197 15.80 -8.03 -41.62
N ASP A 198 15.47 -7.36 -42.73
CA ASP A 198 16.46 -6.89 -43.71
C ASP A 198 17.07 -5.53 -43.34
N ASP A 199 16.52 -4.84 -42.33
CA ASP A 199 16.96 -3.54 -41.83
C ASP A 199 16.74 -3.45 -40.32
N THR A 200 17.57 -4.18 -39.58
CA THR A 200 17.42 -4.35 -38.12
C THR A 200 17.60 -3.04 -37.34
N ASP A 201 18.26 -2.03 -37.92
CA ASP A 201 18.42 -0.73 -37.29
C ASP A 201 17.09 0.02 -37.19
N ARG A 202 16.15 -0.21 -38.12
CA ARG A 202 14.80 0.38 -38.05
C ARG A 202 13.98 -0.06 -36.85
N VAL A 203 14.30 -1.20 -36.22
CA VAL A 203 13.62 -1.63 -34.98
C VAL A 203 13.84 -0.60 -33.86
N ARG A 204 14.98 0.10 -33.86
CA ARG A 204 15.32 1.13 -32.86
C ARG A 204 14.43 2.37 -32.96
N ASP A 205 13.83 2.62 -34.13
CA ASP A 205 12.89 3.73 -34.31
C ASP A 205 11.60 3.52 -33.51
N PHE A 206 11.27 2.26 -33.21
CA PHE A 206 10.06 1.86 -32.49
C PHE A 206 10.29 1.65 -30.99
N ILE A 207 11.49 1.22 -30.58
CA ILE A 207 11.80 0.85 -29.20
C ILE A 207 12.92 1.70 -28.66
N ASP A 208 12.57 2.61 -27.75
CA ASP A 208 13.54 3.34 -26.93
C ASP A 208 13.77 2.62 -25.60
N HIS A 209 14.86 1.85 -25.54
CA HIS A 209 15.26 1.11 -24.34
C HIS A 209 15.58 2.02 -23.15
N THR A 210 15.90 3.31 -23.38
CA THR A 210 16.25 4.23 -22.29
C THR A 210 15.06 4.58 -21.41
N ILE A 211 13.84 4.44 -21.92
CA ILE A 211 12.58 4.60 -21.17
C ILE A 211 12.39 3.47 -20.16
N LEU A 212 12.91 2.28 -20.47
CA LEU A 212 12.81 1.06 -19.64
C LEU A 212 13.93 0.98 -18.60
N ASP A 213 15.09 1.57 -18.90
CA ASP A 213 16.25 1.54 -18.04
C ASP A 213 16.05 2.38 -16.76
N ALA A 214 16.58 1.86 -15.64
CA ALA A 214 16.75 2.69 -14.46
C ALA A 214 17.78 3.81 -14.73
N HIS A 215 17.53 5.01 -14.20
CA HIS A 215 18.55 6.06 -14.16
C HIS A 215 19.82 5.46 -13.52
N ARG A 216 20.82 5.18 -14.34
CA ARG A 216 22.12 4.74 -13.86
C ARG A 216 22.73 5.94 -13.15
N HIS A 217 22.77 5.90 -11.82
CA HIS A 217 23.58 6.84 -11.08
C HIS A 217 25.04 6.54 -11.43
N SER A 218 25.67 7.44 -12.16
CA SER A 218 27.09 7.40 -12.57
C SER A 218 28.06 7.21 -11.40
N SER A 219 27.61 7.39 -10.16
CA SER A 219 28.36 7.13 -8.93
C SER A 219 28.60 5.65 -8.59
N LEU A 220 27.99 4.70 -9.31
CA LEU A 220 28.22 3.26 -9.13
C LEU A 220 29.12 2.63 -10.21
N GLU A 221 29.57 3.42 -11.19
CA GLU A 221 30.43 2.97 -12.30
C GLU A 221 31.90 3.40 -12.09
N GLN A 222 32.43 3.32 -10.86
CA GLN A 222 33.89 3.39 -10.70
C GLN A 222 34.51 2.05 -11.11
N PRO A 223 35.39 2.01 -12.14
CA PRO A 223 36.14 0.80 -12.44
C PRO A 223 37.01 0.47 -11.23
N ALA A 224 36.90 -0.78 -10.75
CA ALA A 224 37.77 -1.30 -9.71
C ALA A 224 39.22 -1.01 -10.12
N THR A 225 39.87 -0.11 -9.38
CA THR A 225 41.25 0.24 -9.59
C THR A 225 42.06 -1.04 -9.40
N PRO A 226 42.84 -1.50 -10.40
CA PRO A 226 43.66 -2.69 -10.22
C PRO A 226 44.68 -2.39 -9.13
N ALA A 227 44.62 -3.17 -8.05
CA ALA A 227 45.61 -3.11 -6.98
C ALA A 227 46.98 -3.46 -7.58
N VAL A 228 47.94 -2.56 -7.41
CA VAL A 228 49.38 -2.76 -7.70
C VAL A 228 50.04 -3.37 -6.47
#